data_AF-A0A358PBY7-F1
#
_entry.id   AF-A0A358PBY7-F1
#
_cell.length_a   1.000
_cell.length_b   1.000
_cell.length_c   1.000
_cell.angle_alpha   90.00
_cell.angle_beta   90.00
_cell.angle_gamma   90.00
#
_symmetry.space_group_name_H-M   'P 1'
#
loop_
_entity.id
_entity.type
_entity.pdbx_description
1 polymer ?
#
loop_
_entity_poly.entity_id
_entity_poly.type
_entity_poly.pdbx_seq_one_letter_code
_entity_poly.pdbx_strand_id
1 'polypeptide(L)'
;MTMTRPTIIMAAPNGARKVKTDHPAVPVTIAETIATAKECHAAGASILHAHVRDDDGKHLLDAVRYRQLLDGLRQEVPEMLVQITTEAVGIYTPDQQADLVFAKSLILCQSAFVK
;
A
#
# COMPACT_ATOMS: atom_id res chain seq x y z
N MET A 1 -37.13 -7.24 4.86
CA MET A 1 -35.75 -7.39 4.39
C MET A 1 -34.91 -6.33 5.07
N THR A 2 -33.96 -6.72 5.92
CA THR A 2 -33.04 -5.78 6.56
C THR A 2 -32.03 -5.34 5.50
N MET A 3 -32.09 -4.08 5.08
CA MET A 3 -31.06 -3.49 4.21
C MET A 3 -29.73 -3.54 4.95
N THR A 4 -28.82 -4.43 4.55
CA THR A 4 -27.45 -4.44 5.04
C THR A 4 -26.78 -3.16 4.58
N ARG A 5 -26.28 -2.35 5.53
CA ARG A 5 -25.50 -1.15 5.20
C ARG A 5 -24.25 -1.57 4.41
N PRO A 6 -23.93 -0.91 3.28
CA PRO A 6 -22.68 -1.16 2.57
C PRO A 6 -21.50 -1.03 3.54
N THR A 7 -20.63 -2.04 3.58
CA THR A 7 -19.45 -2.07 4.45
C THR A 7 -18.21 -1.96 3.58
N ILE A 8 -17.33 -1.03 3.91
CA ILE A 8 -16.05 -0.85 3.24
C ILE A 8 -15.00 -1.65 4.01
N ILE A 9 -14.30 -2.54 3.32
CA ILE A 9 -13.19 -3.33 3.87
C ILE A 9 -11.89 -2.83 3.26
N MET A 10 -10.94 -2.44 4.12
CA MET A 10 -9.57 -2.09 3.73
C MET A 10 -8.62 -3.21 4.16
N ALA A 11 -7.87 -3.77 3.21
CA ALA A 11 -6.83 -4.76 3.48
C ALA A 11 -5.46 -4.08 3.57
N ALA A 12 -4.71 -4.37 4.63
CA ALA A 12 -3.31 -3.95 4.82
C ALA A 12 -2.42 -5.22 4.89
N PRO A 13 -2.07 -5.83 3.74
CA PRO A 13 -1.42 -7.14 3.73
C PRO A 13 0.05 -7.10 4.15
N ASN A 14 0.68 -5.92 4.08
CA ASN A 14 2.03 -5.68 4.58
C ASN A 14 2.06 -4.45 5.49
N GLY A 15 3.26 -4.03 5.85
CA GLY A 15 3.51 -2.86 6.69
C GLY A 15 4.99 -2.49 6.59
N ALA A 16 5.45 -1.51 7.35
CA ALA A 16 6.84 -1.06 7.28
C ALA A 16 7.86 -1.99 7.95
N ARG A 17 7.43 -2.98 8.76
CA ARG A 17 8.34 -3.78 9.61
C ARG A 17 8.33 -5.27 9.33
N LYS A 18 7.16 -5.90 9.18
CA LYS A 18 7.04 -7.35 9.03
C LYS A 18 7.67 -7.85 7.72
N VAL A 19 8.35 -8.98 7.80
CA VAL A 19 9.04 -9.66 6.70
C VAL A 19 8.64 -11.14 6.63
N LYS A 20 9.17 -11.88 5.66
CA LYS A 20 8.85 -13.31 5.43
C LYS A 20 9.16 -14.21 6.63
N THR A 21 10.15 -13.86 7.45
CA THR A 21 10.47 -14.60 8.69
C THR A 21 9.42 -14.40 9.78
N ASP A 22 8.67 -13.29 9.75
CA ASP A 22 7.53 -13.07 10.66
C ASP A 22 6.28 -13.83 10.18
N HIS A 23 6.04 -13.85 8.86
CA HIS A 23 4.98 -14.64 8.24
C HIS A 23 5.25 -14.85 6.73
N PRO A 24 5.21 -16.09 6.22
CA PRO A 24 5.62 -16.40 4.84
C PRO A 24 4.73 -15.74 3.77
N ALA A 25 3.48 -15.45 4.10
CA ALA A 25 2.54 -14.79 3.17
C ALA A 25 2.66 -13.25 3.14
N VAL A 26 3.55 -12.61 3.90
CA VAL A 26 3.74 -11.15 3.80
C VAL A 26 4.26 -10.82 2.40
N PRO A 27 3.57 -9.99 1.59
CA PRO A 27 4.08 -9.58 0.29
C PRO A 27 5.20 -8.56 0.47
N VAL A 28 6.34 -8.80 -0.17
CA VAL A 28 7.53 -7.95 -0.11
C VAL A 28 7.75 -7.25 -1.46
N THR A 29 7.60 -7.99 -2.56
CA THR A 29 7.74 -7.46 -3.91
C THR A 29 6.46 -6.81 -4.42
N ILE A 30 6.57 -5.97 -5.45
CA ILE A 30 5.40 -5.37 -6.13
C ILE A 30 4.49 -6.46 -6.72
N ALA A 31 5.08 -7.48 -7.38
CA ALA A 31 4.33 -8.58 -7.97
C ALA A 31 3.54 -9.38 -6.91
N GLU A 32 4.16 -9.69 -5.77
CA GLU A 32 3.45 -10.31 -4.65
C GLU A 32 2.34 -9.40 -4.10
N THR A 33 2.60 -8.10 -3.97
CA THR A 33 1.61 -7.14 -3.47
C THR A 33 0.39 -7.07 -4.39
N ILE A 34 0.58 -7.10 -5.71
CA ILE A 34 -0.50 -7.14 -6.70
C ILE A 34 -1.26 -8.46 -6.62
N ALA A 35 -0.57 -9.60 -6.49
CA ALA A 35 -1.22 -10.90 -6.31
C ALA A 35 -2.09 -10.92 -5.05
N THR A 36 -1.58 -10.44 -3.92
CA THR A 36 -2.34 -10.32 -2.68
C THR A 36 -3.51 -9.34 -2.80
N ALA A 37 -3.38 -8.25 -3.58
CA ALA A 37 -4.47 -7.33 -3.84
C ALA A 37 -5.63 -8.01 -4.59
N LYS A 38 -5.32 -8.84 -5.60
CA LYS A 38 -6.32 -9.65 -6.34
C LYS A 38 -7.08 -10.57 -5.39
N GLU A 39 -6.36 -11.27 -4.51
CA GLU A 39 -6.96 -12.17 -3.51
C GLU A 39 -7.85 -11.40 -2.52
N CYS A 40 -7.36 -10.28 -2.01
CA CYS A 40 -8.11 -9.42 -1.08
C CYS A 40 -9.38 -8.85 -1.72
N HIS A 41 -9.29 -8.38 -2.96
CA HIS A 41 -10.46 -7.91 -3.71
C HIS A 41 -11.46 -9.04 -3.95
N ALA A 42 -11.00 -10.22 -4.36
CA ALA A 42 -11.87 -11.39 -4.54
C ALA A 42 -12.59 -11.78 -3.24
N ALA A 43 -11.97 -11.54 -2.09
CA ALA A 43 -12.55 -11.74 -0.76
C ALA A 43 -13.47 -10.59 -0.28
N GLY A 44 -13.60 -9.50 -1.05
CA GLY A 44 -14.51 -8.39 -0.77
C GLY A 44 -13.86 -7.11 -0.23
N ALA A 45 -12.52 -7.01 -0.22
CA ALA A 45 -11.85 -5.75 0.11
C ALA A 45 -12.04 -4.71 -1.01
N SER A 46 -12.51 -3.52 -0.65
CA SER A 46 -12.69 -2.40 -1.59
C SER A 46 -11.47 -1.47 -1.65
N ILE A 47 -10.60 -1.54 -0.64
CA ILE A 47 -9.41 -0.68 -0.52
C ILE A 47 -8.19 -1.50 -0.12
N LEU A 48 -7.03 -1.20 -0.72
CA LEU A 48 -5.73 -1.72 -0.31
C LEU A 48 -4.92 -0.61 0.37
N HIS A 49 -4.37 -0.88 1.54
CA HIS A 49 -3.30 -0.09 2.13
C HIS A 49 -1.96 -0.79 1.87
N ALA A 50 -1.03 -0.15 1.16
CA ALA A 50 0.18 -0.80 0.69
C ALA A 50 1.47 -0.04 0.99
N HIS A 51 2.49 -0.81 1.39
CA HIS A 51 3.88 -0.38 1.49
C HIS A 51 4.69 -0.98 0.33
N VAL A 52 5.59 -0.18 -0.25
CA VAL A 52 6.64 -0.70 -1.14
C VAL A 52 7.91 -0.97 -0.34
N ARG A 53 8.72 -1.90 -0.85
CA ARG A 53 10.00 -2.27 -0.25
C ARG A 53 11.15 -2.02 -1.23
N ASP A 54 12.34 -1.79 -0.68
CA ASP A 54 13.58 -1.85 -1.46
C ASP A 54 13.97 -3.31 -1.76
N ASP A 55 15.10 -3.50 -2.44
CA ASP A 55 15.56 -4.83 -2.88
C ASP A 55 16.08 -5.69 -1.70
N ASP A 56 16.38 -5.08 -0.55
CA ASP A 56 16.68 -5.75 0.72
C ASP A 56 15.41 -6.07 1.54
N GLY A 57 14.22 -5.67 1.07
CA GLY A 57 12.96 -5.82 1.78
C GLY A 57 12.69 -4.77 2.85
N LYS A 58 13.46 -3.68 2.92
CA LYS A 58 13.27 -2.58 3.88
C LYS A 58 12.19 -1.61 3.42
N HIS A 59 11.63 -0.88 4.38
CA HIS A 59 10.60 0.14 4.11
C HIS A 59 11.16 1.24 3.21
N LEU A 60 10.36 1.68 2.24
CA LEU A 60 10.80 2.61 1.21
C LEU A 60 9.71 3.63 0.87
N LEU A 61 10.05 4.92 0.97
CA LEU A 61 9.27 6.02 0.38
C LEU A 61 9.92 6.44 -0.95
N ASP A 62 9.46 5.85 -2.06
CA ASP A 62 9.97 6.14 -3.40
C ASP A 62 8.83 6.32 -4.41
N ALA A 63 8.77 7.49 -5.02
CA ALA A 63 7.68 7.87 -5.93
C ALA A 63 7.67 7.07 -7.24
N VAL A 64 8.80 6.49 -7.65
CA VAL A 64 8.87 5.67 -8.87
C VAL A 64 8.31 4.28 -8.59
N ARG A 65 8.72 3.62 -7.50
CA ARG A 65 8.21 2.31 -7.09
C ARG A 65 6.74 2.35 -6.72
N TYR A 66 6.27 3.42 -6.05
CA TYR A 66 4.84 3.58 -5.82
C TYR A 66 4.05 3.72 -7.12
N ARG A 67 4.60 4.42 -8.13
CA ARG A 67 3.96 4.51 -9.45
C ARG A 67 3.89 3.14 -10.14
N GLN A 68 4.97 2.36 -10.10
CA GLN A 68 4.99 0.99 -10.62
C GLN A 68 3.92 0.11 -9.95
N LEU A 69 3.80 0.17 -8.62
CA LEU A 69 2.76 -0.56 -7.89
C LEU A 69 1.36 -0.10 -8.30
N LEU A 70 1.11 1.22 -8.33
CA LEU A 70 -0.20 1.77 -8.67
C LEU A 70 -0.61 1.47 -10.12
N ASP A 71 0.33 1.53 -11.07
CA ASP A 71 0.06 1.20 -12.46
C ASP A 71 -0.26 -0.28 -12.63
N GLY A 72 0.46 -1.17 -11.94
CA GLY A 72 0.15 -2.60 -11.90
C GLY A 72 -1.22 -2.89 -11.27
N LEU A 73 -1.55 -2.24 -10.15
CA LEU A 73 -2.86 -2.39 -9.50
C LEU A 73 -4.01 -1.86 -10.37
N ARG A 74 -3.82 -0.74 -11.08
CA ARG A 74 -4.81 -0.22 -12.04
C ARG A 74 -5.07 -1.19 -13.20
N GLN A 75 -4.06 -1.94 -13.63
CA GLN A 75 -4.20 -2.93 -14.69
C GLN A 75 -4.89 -4.21 -14.20
N GLU A 76 -4.48 -4.71 -13.05
CA GLU A 76 -4.89 -6.04 -12.57
C GLU A 76 -6.16 -6.02 -11.71
N VAL A 77 -6.42 -4.90 -11.01
CA VAL A 77 -7.55 -4.76 -10.07
C VAL A 77 -8.15 -3.33 -10.14
N PRO A 78 -8.63 -2.88 -11.32
CA PRO A 78 -9.03 -1.48 -11.56
C PRO A 78 -10.13 -0.93 -10.63
N GLU A 79 -10.94 -1.81 -10.03
CA GLU A 79 -12.03 -1.43 -9.12
C GLU A 79 -11.57 -1.23 -7.67
N MET A 80 -10.35 -1.64 -7.32
CA MET A 80 -9.79 -1.47 -5.97
C MET A 80 -9.22 -0.06 -5.80
N LEU A 81 -9.63 0.64 -4.74
CA LEU A 81 -8.94 1.85 -4.33
C LEU A 81 -7.62 1.48 -3.65
N VAL A 82 -6.58 2.31 -3.83
CA VAL A 82 -5.27 2.08 -3.22
C VAL A 82 -4.87 3.30 -2.42
N GLN A 83 -4.55 3.09 -1.15
CA GLN A 83 -3.96 4.05 -0.25
C GLN A 83 -2.49 3.68 -0.02
N ILE A 84 -1.58 4.59 -0.33
CA ILE A 84 -0.16 4.45 0.00
C ILE A 84 0.14 5.09 1.36
N THR A 85 1.27 4.72 1.97
CA THR A 85 1.72 5.29 3.24
C THR A 85 2.77 6.39 3.04
N THR A 86 2.85 7.33 3.99
CA THR A 86 4.06 8.15 4.22
C THR A 86 4.74 7.83 5.52
N GLU A 87 4.53 6.66 6.15
CA GLU A 87 5.12 6.34 7.46
C GLU A 87 6.65 6.54 7.48
N ALA A 88 7.14 7.34 8.43
CA ALA A 88 8.56 7.67 8.52
C ALA A 88 9.42 6.54 9.10
N VAL A 89 8.85 5.71 9.98
CA VAL A 89 9.54 4.68 10.79
C VAL A 89 10.87 5.12 11.43
N GLY A 90 11.07 6.42 11.65
CA GLY A 90 12.31 7.00 12.16
C GLY A 90 13.46 7.10 11.15
N ILE A 91 13.23 6.82 9.87
CA ILE A 91 14.25 6.89 8.80
C ILE A 91 13.97 7.99 7.76
N TYR A 92 12.79 8.62 7.80
CA TYR A 92 12.40 9.72 6.91
C TYR A 92 12.05 11.00 7.69
N THR A 93 12.46 12.15 7.16
CA THR A 93 12.06 13.48 7.66
C THR A 93 10.66 13.86 7.16
N PRO A 94 9.98 14.83 7.80
CA PRO A 94 8.72 15.37 7.29
C PRO A 94 8.80 15.88 5.85
N ASP A 95 9.91 16.49 5.44
CA ASP A 95 10.10 16.96 4.07
C ASP A 95 10.17 15.78 3.08
N GLN A 96 10.87 14.70 3.42
CA GLN A 96 10.92 13.49 2.59
C GLN A 96 9.54 12.81 2.49
N GLN A 97 8.74 12.84 3.55
CA GLN A 97 7.35 12.38 3.52
C GLN A 97 6.50 13.28 2.60
N ALA A 98 6.71 14.59 2.65
CA ALA A 98 5.99 15.57 1.83
C ALA A 98 6.34 15.43 0.34
N ASP A 99 7.61 15.18 0.01
CA ASP A 99 8.06 14.95 -1.36
C ASP A 99 7.27 13.82 -2.03
N LEU A 100 6.96 12.74 -1.29
CA LEU A 100 6.12 11.65 -1.80
C LEU A 100 4.68 12.11 -2.06
N VAL A 101 4.08 12.89 -1.15
CA VAL A 101 2.70 13.40 -1.31
C VAL A 101 2.60 14.34 -2.51
N PHE A 102 3.61 15.19 -2.72
CA PHE A 102 3.63 16.17 -3.80
C PHE A 102 4.21 15.62 -5.11
N ALA A 103 4.72 14.38 -5.11
CA ALA A 103 5.08 13.68 -6.32
C ALA A 103 3.82 13.50 -7.19
N LYS A 104 3.77 14.24 -8.31
CA LYS A 104 2.66 14.19 -9.27
C LYS A 104 2.32 12.72 -9.60
N SER A 105 1.02 12.40 -9.57
CA SER A 105 0.36 11.11 -9.90
C SER A 105 -0.01 10.14 -8.76
N LEU A 106 0.16 10.51 -7.48
CA LEU A 106 -0.27 9.67 -6.33
C LEU A 106 -1.58 10.23 -5.76
N ILE A 107 -2.69 9.49 -5.90
CA ILE A 107 -4.07 10.02 -5.72
C ILE A 107 -4.62 9.82 -4.29
N LEU A 108 -4.03 8.94 -3.48
CA LEU A 108 -4.47 8.75 -2.09
C LEU A 108 -3.32 8.31 -1.19
N CYS A 109 -2.91 9.20 -0.29
CA CYS A 109 -1.81 8.97 0.65
C CYS A 109 -2.31 9.12 2.08
N GLN A 110 -1.97 8.17 2.96
CA GLN A 110 -2.13 8.38 4.39
C GLN A 110 -1.00 9.28 4.90
N SER A 111 -1.36 10.48 5.30
CA SER A 111 -0.46 11.44 5.95
C SER A 111 -0.06 10.96 7.35
N ALA A 112 1.16 10.42 7.49
CA ALA A 112 1.75 10.04 8.77
C ALA A 112 2.81 11.06 9.26
N PHE A 113 2.55 12.37 9.13
CA PHE A 113 3.47 13.45 9.52
C PHE A 113 3.65 13.65 11.03
N VAL A 114 2.99 12.85 11.87
CA VAL A 114 2.90 13.12 13.31
C VAL A 114 3.21 11.87 14.11
N LYS A 115 4.49 11.58 14.31
CA LYS A 115 5.05 10.99 15.53
C LYS A 115 6.45 11.54 15.77
#